data_AF-A0A1Y3M5U6-F1
#
_entry.id   AF-A0A1Y3M5U6-F1
#
_cell.length_a   1.000
_cell.length_b   1.000
_cell.length_c   1.000
_cell.angle_alpha   90.00
_cell.angle_beta   90.00
_cell.angle_gamma   90.00
#
_symmetry.space_group_name_H-M   'P 1'
#
loop_
_entity.id
_entity.type
_entity.pdbx_description
1 polymer ?
#
loop_
_entity_poly.entity_id
_entity_poly.type
_entity_poly.pdbx_seq_one_letter_code
_entity_poly.pdbx_strand_id
1 'polypeptide(L)'
;KADVDTRETILTTFGDTYDTFLKEPFVILLSEQSAKYDYTANNENRSYKAPTFNKGEFGISVYDYYKNQNFSKKIKVFYEDGKVEYKTIKHGQQLLIKQAGIIVDLNPDASNVYERDVYYITQKQLDEGNTGIALTNWQTYYLKSENSGQMNGPLALKYIRQEFPNIKPGNPSFDLKKLFHALPGEKRKLATITSNPVKESEIFSYTSDELAEIKKHKLAVF
;
A
#
# COMPACT_ATOMS: atom_id res chain seq x y z
N LYS A 1 -4.64 -28.21 -13.78
CA LYS A 1 -3.18 -28.02 -13.99
C LYS A 1 -2.88 -26.60 -13.54
N ALA A 2 -2.34 -26.43 -12.33
CA ALA A 2 -2.05 -25.13 -11.77
C ALA A 2 -0.80 -24.57 -12.47
N ASP A 3 -0.90 -23.34 -12.94
CA ASP A 3 0.25 -22.60 -13.47
C ASP A 3 1.08 -22.18 -12.26
N VAL A 4 2.16 -22.94 -11.99
CA VAL A 4 3.16 -22.60 -10.98
C VAL A 4 4.04 -21.54 -11.60
N ASP A 5 3.47 -20.34 -11.72
CA ASP A 5 4.20 -19.19 -12.21
C ASP A 5 4.93 -18.59 -11.00
N THR A 6 6.09 -19.17 -10.71
CA THR A 6 7.20 -18.55 -9.99
C THR A 6 7.73 -17.35 -10.79
N ARG A 7 6.86 -16.38 -11.10
CA ARG A 7 7.25 -15.11 -11.67
C ARG A 7 7.83 -14.25 -10.57
N GLU A 8 8.99 -13.68 -10.87
CA GLU A 8 9.73 -12.74 -10.04
C GLU A 8 8.84 -11.53 -9.65
N THR A 9 7.80 -11.25 -10.44
CA THR A 9 6.72 -10.33 -10.07
C THR A 9 5.31 -10.89 -10.35
N ILE A 10 4.36 -10.60 -9.46
CA ILE A 10 2.96 -11.04 -9.54
C ILE A 10 2.01 -9.85 -9.36
N LEU A 11 1.07 -9.66 -10.29
CA LEU A 11 0.01 -8.66 -10.16
C LEU A 11 -1.26 -9.32 -9.62
N THR A 12 -1.81 -8.81 -8.51
CA THR A 12 -2.97 -9.41 -7.83
C THR A 12 -3.84 -8.35 -7.13
N THR A 13 -4.96 -8.78 -6.52
CA THR A 13 -5.87 -7.94 -5.70
C THR A 13 -5.67 -8.19 -4.19
N PHE A 14 -6.51 -7.62 -3.32
CA PHE A 14 -6.41 -7.72 -1.86
C PHE A 14 -7.35 -8.78 -1.24
N GLY A 15 -8.08 -9.51 -2.09
CA GLY A 15 -9.07 -10.51 -1.69
C GLY A 15 -10.47 -9.92 -1.43
N ASP A 16 -11.46 -10.81 -1.39
CA ASP A 16 -12.89 -10.48 -1.55
C ASP A 16 -13.42 -9.36 -0.63
N THR A 17 -13.07 -9.36 0.66
CA THR A 17 -13.53 -8.34 1.62
C THR A 17 -13.05 -6.94 1.22
N TYR A 18 -11.78 -6.80 0.83
CA TYR A 18 -11.23 -5.52 0.40
C TYR A 18 -11.72 -5.15 -1.00
N ASP A 19 -11.82 -6.11 -1.91
CA ASP A 19 -12.28 -5.89 -3.27
C ASP A 19 -13.74 -5.39 -3.30
N THR A 20 -14.57 -5.84 -2.35
CA THR A 20 -15.92 -5.29 -2.13
C THR A 20 -15.85 -3.87 -1.59
N PHE A 21 -15.07 -3.64 -0.52
CA PHE A 21 -14.91 -2.31 0.08
C PHE A 21 -14.44 -1.25 -0.93
N LEU A 22 -13.51 -1.62 -1.82
CA LEU A 22 -12.93 -0.73 -2.82
C LEU A 22 -13.92 -0.34 -3.93
N LYS A 23 -15.02 -1.07 -4.08
CA LYS A 23 -16.13 -0.75 -5.00
C LYS A 23 -17.24 0.06 -4.33
N GLU A 24 -17.27 0.14 -3.00
CA GLU A 24 -18.28 0.92 -2.29
C GLU A 24 -18.20 2.41 -2.66
N PRO A 25 -19.36 3.10 -2.79
CA PRO A 25 -19.38 4.53 -3.03
C PRO A 25 -18.51 5.29 -2.05
N PHE A 26 -17.88 6.35 -2.56
CA PHE A 26 -17.06 7.22 -1.75
C PHE A 26 -17.92 7.93 -0.69
N VAL A 27 -17.62 7.68 0.58
CA VAL A 27 -18.22 8.39 1.73
C VAL A 27 -17.11 9.19 2.38
N ILE A 28 -17.18 10.51 2.26
CA ILE A 28 -16.15 11.44 2.76
C ILE A 28 -16.08 11.32 4.29
N LEU A 29 -15.06 10.62 4.78
CA LEU A 29 -14.67 10.56 6.19
C LEU A 29 -13.34 11.27 6.45
N LEU A 30 -12.61 11.61 5.39
CA LEU A 30 -11.32 12.28 5.40
C LEU A 30 -11.45 13.51 4.50
N SER A 31 -10.81 14.63 4.83
CA SER A 31 -10.77 15.76 3.91
C SER A 31 -9.76 15.49 2.78
N GLU A 32 -9.96 16.09 1.62
CA GLU A 32 -8.98 16.00 0.53
C GLU A 32 -7.62 16.57 0.95
N GLN A 33 -7.60 17.66 1.72
CA GLN A 33 -6.36 18.23 2.27
C GLN A 33 -5.62 17.21 3.14
N SER A 34 -6.35 16.53 4.03
CA SER A 34 -5.77 15.47 4.85
C SER A 34 -5.28 14.29 3.99
N ALA A 35 -6.00 13.90 2.95
CA ALA A 35 -5.55 12.84 2.03
C ALA A 35 -4.29 13.25 1.25
N LYS A 36 -4.10 14.54 0.98
CA LYS A 36 -2.93 15.10 0.29
C LYS A 36 -1.71 15.25 1.19
N TYR A 37 -1.90 15.65 2.45
CA TYR A 37 -0.80 16.13 3.29
C TYR A 37 -0.60 15.34 4.59
N ASP A 38 -1.62 14.63 5.09
CA ASP A 38 -1.46 13.84 6.31
C ASP A 38 -0.75 12.52 5.97
N TYR A 39 0.22 12.17 6.81
CA TYR A 39 1.04 10.97 6.67
C TYR A 39 0.93 10.11 7.94
N THR A 40 -0.26 9.52 8.16
CA THR A 40 -0.60 8.81 9.41
C THR A 40 -1.24 7.45 9.16
N ALA A 41 -1.16 6.54 10.14
CA ALA A 41 -1.75 5.21 10.03
C ALA A 41 -3.29 5.21 9.91
N ASN A 42 -3.97 6.23 10.47
CA ASN A 42 -5.43 6.40 10.36
C ASN A 42 -5.91 6.66 8.92
N ASN A 43 -4.99 6.90 7.98
CA ASN A 43 -5.29 7.08 6.58
C ASN A 43 -5.41 5.76 5.80
N GLU A 44 -5.02 4.63 6.41
CA GLU A 44 -5.20 3.32 5.78
C GLU A 44 -6.70 3.04 5.51
N ASN A 45 -6.99 2.50 4.32
CA ASN A 45 -8.33 2.30 3.76
C ASN A 45 -9.16 3.59 3.57
N ARG A 46 -8.52 4.77 3.69
CA ARG A 46 -9.16 6.08 3.46
C ARG A 46 -8.46 6.87 2.36
N SER A 47 -7.14 7.03 2.43
CA SER A 47 -6.33 7.66 1.37
C SER A 47 -5.30 6.73 0.73
N TYR A 48 -4.99 5.60 1.36
CA TYR A 48 -4.14 4.56 0.77
C TYR A 48 -4.61 3.16 1.21
N LYS A 49 -4.11 2.13 0.53
CA LYS A 49 -4.24 0.74 0.96
C LYS A 49 -2.85 0.14 1.07
N ALA A 50 -2.49 -0.38 2.24
CA ALA A 50 -1.22 -1.08 2.40
C ALA A 50 -1.16 -2.33 1.51
N PRO A 51 0.01 -2.66 0.94
CA PRO A 51 0.21 -3.95 0.29
C PRO A 51 0.11 -5.08 1.31
N THR A 52 0.08 -6.31 0.80
CA THR A 52 0.18 -7.50 1.67
C THR A 52 1.63 -7.64 2.12
N PHE A 53 1.83 -7.86 3.42
CA PHE A 53 3.16 -8.07 4.00
C PHE A 53 3.38 -9.57 4.24
N ASN A 54 4.25 -10.17 3.45
CA ASN A 54 4.64 -11.57 3.56
C ASN A 54 6.16 -11.70 3.40
N LYS A 55 6.76 -12.63 4.14
CA LYS A 55 8.15 -13.03 3.90
C LYS A 55 8.33 -13.54 2.47
N GLY A 56 9.42 -13.14 1.85
CA GLY A 56 9.74 -13.40 0.44
C GLY A 56 9.07 -12.46 -0.55
N GLU A 57 8.34 -11.43 -0.09
CA GLU A 57 7.59 -10.53 -0.96
C GLU A 57 7.79 -9.06 -0.58
N PHE A 58 7.97 -8.20 -1.58
CA PHE A 58 7.88 -6.76 -1.46
C PHE A 58 6.68 -6.25 -2.26
N GLY A 59 5.75 -5.54 -1.60
CA GLY A 59 4.50 -5.14 -2.22
C GLY A 59 4.44 -3.67 -2.61
N ILE A 60 3.86 -3.39 -3.77
CA ILE A 60 3.51 -2.05 -4.26
C ILE A 60 2.03 -2.02 -4.61
N SER A 61 1.23 -1.31 -3.81
CA SER A 61 -0.21 -1.17 -4.02
C SER A 61 -0.59 0.11 -4.75
N VAL A 62 -1.75 0.12 -5.42
CA VAL A 62 -2.36 1.33 -5.97
C VAL A 62 -3.73 1.55 -5.37
N TYR A 63 -3.95 2.77 -4.87
CA TYR A 63 -5.22 3.18 -4.29
C TYR A 63 -5.61 4.56 -4.84
N ASP A 64 -6.90 4.72 -5.09
CA ASP A 64 -7.49 5.98 -5.54
C ASP A 64 -8.40 6.47 -4.43
N TYR A 65 -8.15 7.69 -3.98
CA TYR A 65 -8.91 8.32 -2.90
C TYR A 65 -10.41 8.40 -3.21
N TYR A 66 -10.76 8.69 -4.47
CA TYR A 66 -12.15 8.76 -4.92
C TYR A 66 -12.72 7.40 -5.32
N LYS A 67 -11.96 6.31 -5.16
CA LYS A 67 -12.31 4.95 -5.59
C LYS A 67 -12.66 4.85 -7.07
N ASN A 68 -12.04 5.68 -7.91
CA ASN A 68 -12.18 5.60 -9.36
C ASN A 68 -11.58 4.27 -9.87
N GLN A 69 -12.45 3.40 -10.38
CA GLN A 69 -12.06 2.07 -10.87
C GLN A 69 -11.15 2.12 -12.11
N ASN A 70 -11.12 3.25 -12.81
CA ASN A 70 -10.24 3.48 -13.96
C ASN A 70 -8.88 4.07 -13.58
N PHE A 71 -8.68 4.43 -12.30
CA PHE A 71 -7.39 4.92 -11.84
C PHE A 71 -6.35 3.82 -11.90
N SER A 72 -5.15 4.18 -12.35
CA SER A 72 -4.01 3.27 -12.40
C SER A 72 -2.70 4.05 -12.32
N LYS A 73 -1.64 3.34 -11.94
CA LYS A 73 -0.26 3.83 -11.99
C LYS A 73 0.55 2.89 -12.87
N LYS A 74 1.38 3.48 -13.71
CA LYS A 74 2.36 2.77 -14.53
C LYS A 74 3.69 2.77 -13.78
N ILE A 75 4.30 1.61 -13.66
CA ILE A 75 5.64 1.45 -13.09
C ILE A 75 6.53 0.75 -14.11
N LYS A 76 7.83 1.02 -14.06
CA LYS A 76 8.83 0.34 -14.88
C LYS A 76 9.66 -0.58 -14.00
N VAL A 77 9.83 -1.82 -14.41
CA VAL A 77 10.52 -2.88 -13.68
C VAL A 77 11.73 -3.30 -14.49
N PHE A 78 12.90 -3.31 -13.86
CA PHE A 78 14.15 -3.80 -14.43
C PHE A 78 14.53 -5.08 -13.69
N TYR A 79 14.78 -6.13 -14.46
CA TYR A 79 15.13 -7.46 -13.97
C TYR A 79 16.64 -7.67 -14.07
N GLU A 80 17.18 -8.57 -13.26
CA GLU A 80 18.64 -8.84 -13.21
C GLU A 80 19.18 -9.39 -14.54
N ASP A 81 18.35 -10.10 -15.31
CA ASP A 81 18.68 -10.61 -16.64
C ASP A 81 18.73 -9.51 -17.73
N GLY A 82 18.48 -8.25 -17.35
CA GLY A 82 18.45 -7.09 -18.24
C GLY A 82 17.10 -6.85 -18.90
N LYS A 83 16.10 -7.70 -18.66
CA LYS A 83 14.74 -7.48 -19.15
C LYS A 83 14.13 -6.24 -18.49
N VAL A 84 13.31 -5.53 -19.26
CA VAL A 84 12.58 -4.35 -18.79
C VAL A 84 11.11 -4.48 -19.13
N GLU A 85 10.23 -4.30 -18.16
CA GLU A 85 8.79 -4.33 -18.34
C GLU A 85 8.11 -3.09 -17.79
N TYR A 86 7.03 -2.67 -18.44
CA TYR A 86 6.10 -1.71 -17.88
C TYR A 86 4.89 -2.45 -17.32
N LYS A 87 4.57 -2.20 -16.05
CA LYS A 87 3.39 -2.76 -15.38
C LYS A 87 2.40 -1.63 -15.11
N THR A 88 1.13 -1.87 -15.43
CA THR A 88 0.03 -0.98 -15.04
C THR A 88 -0.70 -1.62 -13.87
N ILE A 89 -0.67 -0.98 -12.70
CA ILE A 89 -1.37 -1.41 -11.49
C ILE A 89 -2.61 -0.53 -11.33
N LYS A 90 -3.79 -1.14 -11.31
CA LYS A 90 -5.07 -0.41 -11.15
C LYS A 90 -5.41 -0.18 -9.68
N HIS A 91 -6.36 0.73 -9.44
CA HIS A 91 -7.02 0.85 -8.15
C HIS A 91 -7.41 -0.53 -7.58
N GLY A 92 -7.01 -0.80 -6.35
CA GLY A 92 -7.32 -2.07 -5.69
C GLY A 92 -6.43 -3.25 -6.10
N GLN A 93 -5.37 -2.99 -6.87
CA GLN A 93 -4.35 -3.99 -7.19
C GLN A 93 -3.03 -3.71 -6.46
N GLN A 94 -2.20 -4.73 -6.43
CA GLN A 94 -0.84 -4.69 -5.93
C GLN A 94 0.08 -5.52 -6.83
N LEU A 95 1.30 -5.02 -7.04
CA LEU A 95 2.41 -5.80 -7.56
C LEU A 95 3.19 -6.38 -6.37
N LEU A 96 3.42 -7.68 -6.39
CA LEU A 96 4.30 -8.39 -5.46
C LEU A 96 5.60 -8.70 -6.18
N ILE A 97 6.72 -8.33 -5.60
CA ILE A 97 8.08 -8.58 -6.09
C ILE A 97 8.68 -9.67 -5.20
N LYS A 98 9.16 -10.76 -5.81
CA LYS A 98 9.59 -11.98 -5.12
C LYS A 98 11.08 -12.29 -5.24
N GLN A 99 11.81 -11.42 -5.94
CA GLN A 99 13.24 -11.58 -6.20
C GLN A 99 13.98 -10.28 -5.89
N ALA A 100 15.11 -10.41 -5.20
CA ALA A 100 16.02 -9.31 -4.94
C ALA A 100 16.72 -8.89 -6.24
N GLY A 101 17.30 -7.70 -6.29
CA GLY A 101 17.95 -7.22 -7.52
C GLY A 101 17.02 -6.57 -8.52
N ILE A 102 15.70 -6.72 -8.35
CA ILE A 102 14.72 -5.99 -9.13
C ILE A 102 14.79 -4.50 -8.80
N ILE A 103 14.89 -3.67 -9.83
CA ILE A 103 14.76 -2.22 -9.70
C ILE A 103 13.38 -1.81 -10.19
N VAL A 104 12.71 -0.96 -9.43
CA VAL A 104 11.43 -0.36 -9.79
C VAL A 104 11.55 1.14 -9.92
N ASP A 105 10.92 1.67 -10.95
CA ASP A 105 10.70 3.09 -11.12
C ASP A 105 9.20 3.36 -11.06
N LEU A 106 8.81 4.09 -10.01
CA LEU A 106 7.42 4.34 -9.66
C LEU A 106 6.80 5.50 -10.45
N ASN A 107 7.62 6.30 -11.14
CA ASN A 107 7.18 7.44 -11.94
C ASN A 107 7.91 7.48 -13.30
N PRO A 108 7.72 6.45 -14.15
CA PRO A 108 8.56 6.25 -15.33
C PRO A 108 8.30 7.24 -16.46
N ASP A 109 7.18 7.95 -16.41
CA ASP A 109 6.78 8.97 -17.38
C ASP A 109 7.12 10.39 -16.90
N ALA A 110 7.84 10.54 -15.78
CA ALA A 110 8.35 11.83 -15.32
C ALA A 110 9.24 12.48 -16.38
N SER A 111 9.04 13.78 -16.63
CA SER A 111 9.84 14.54 -17.61
C SER A 111 11.28 14.76 -17.15
N ASN A 112 11.55 14.62 -15.85
CA ASN A 112 12.84 14.87 -15.24
C ASN A 112 13.36 13.63 -14.49
N VAL A 113 14.62 13.26 -14.72
CA VAL A 113 15.25 12.09 -14.08
C VAL A 113 15.39 12.25 -12.56
N TYR A 114 15.45 13.49 -12.07
CA TYR A 114 15.48 13.79 -10.63
C TYR A 114 14.11 13.63 -9.96
N GLU A 115 13.03 13.56 -10.74
CA GLU A 115 11.65 13.31 -10.28
C GLU A 115 11.26 11.82 -10.41
N ARG A 116 12.22 10.96 -10.81
CA ARG A 116 12.03 9.52 -10.87
C ARG A 116 12.35 8.89 -9.53
N ASP A 117 11.30 8.32 -8.94
CA ASP A 117 11.33 7.53 -7.72
C ASP A 117 11.77 6.10 -8.06
N VAL A 118 13.08 5.84 -7.98
CA VAL A 118 13.70 4.55 -8.38
C VAL A 118 14.27 3.83 -7.17
N TYR A 119 13.85 2.57 -6.99
CA TYR A 119 14.19 1.75 -5.84
C TYR A 119 14.76 0.40 -6.27
N TYR A 120 15.78 -0.06 -5.56
CA TYR A 120 16.32 -1.42 -5.66
C TYR A 120 15.72 -2.28 -4.56
N ILE A 121 15.12 -3.42 -4.92
CA ILE A 121 14.54 -4.34 -3.95
C ILE A 121 15.63 -5.28 -3.43
N THR A 122 15.91 -5.16 -2.14
CA THR A 122 16.99 -5.91 -1.47
C THR A 122 16.51 -7.28 -0.97
N GLN A 123 17.44 -8.22 -0.82
CA GLN A 123 17.12 -9.51 -0.18
C GLN A 123 16.61 -9.33 1.25
N LYS A 124 17.17 -8.37 2.00
CA LYS A 124 16.72 -8.05 3.37
C LYS A 124 15.23 -7.67 3.42
N GLN A 125 14.77 -6.84 2.49
CA GLN A 125 13.36 -6.44 2.42
C GLN A 125 12.45 -7.63 2.16
N LEU A 126 12.87 -8.58 1.31
CA LEU A 126 12.14 -9.82 1.08
C LEU A 126 12.16 -10.73 2.31
N ASP A 127 13.31 -10.94 2.94
CA ASP A 127 13.45 -11.80 4.11
C ASP A 127 12.60 -11.32 5.29
N GLU A 128 12.57 -10.00 5.52
CA GLU A 128 11.74 -9.38 6.55
C GLU A 128 10.26 -9.36 6.15
N GLY A 129 9.95 -9.10 4.88
CA GLY A 129 8.59 -9.14 4.33
C GLY A 129 7.62 -8.16 4.99
N ASN A 130 8.13 -7.11 5.61
CA ASN A 130 7.40 -6.21 6.51
C ASN A 130 7.38 -4.75 6.01
N THR A 131 7.88 -4.50 4.79
CA THR A 131 7.92 -3.18 4.17
C THR A 131 7.23 -3.18 2.81
N GLY A 132 6.77 -2.01 2.37
CA GLY A 132 6.11 -1.89 1.10
C GLY A 132 5.74 -0.45 0.77
N ILE A 133 5.12 -0.27 -0.40
CA ILE A 133 4.73 1.03 -0.93
C ILE A 133 3.25 1.04 -1.27
N ALA A 134 2.58 2.16 -1.04
CA ALA A 134 1.27 2.46 -1.61
C ALA A 134 1.30 3.75 -2.44
N LEU A 135 0.95 3.62 -3.72
CA LEU A 135 0.86 4.73 -4.67
C LEU A 135 -0.58 5.26 -4.70
N THR A 136 -0.71 6.59 -4.60
CA THR A 136 -2.03 7.26 -4.57
C THR A 136 -2.13 8.39 -5.59
N ASN A 137 -3.24 9.13 -5.55
CA ASN A 137 -3.47 10.31 -6.39
C ASN A 137 -2.37 11.36 -6.24
N TRP A 138 -1.92 11.61 -5.01
CA TRP A 138 -1.11 12.79 -4.70
C TRP A 138 0.22 12.47 -4.02
N GLN A 139 0.32 11.34 -3.33
CA GLN A 139 1.52 10.99 -2.58
C GLN A 139 1.83 9.50 -2.62
N THR A 140 3.09 9.18 -2.35
CA THR A 140 3.60 7.83 -2.15
C THR A 140 3.72 7.57 -0.66
N TYR A 141 3.14 6.47 -0.18
CA TYR A 141 3.29 6.01 1.20
C TYR A 141 4.33 4.90 1.26
N TYR A 142 5.36 5.12 2.06
CA TYR A 142 6.34 4.12 2.50
C TYR A 142 5.83 3.52 3.80
N LEU A 143 5.64 2.19 3.81
CA LEU A 143 4.91 1.51 4.87
C LEU A 143 5.76 0.44 5.54
N LYS A 144 5.67 0.36 6.87
CA LYS A 144 6.07 -0.81 7.66
C LYS A 144 4.83 -1.52 8.19
N SER A 145 4.85 -2.85 8.22
CA SER A 145 3.75 -3.65 8.76
C SER A 145 3.51 -3.33 10.23
N GLU A 146 2.24 -3.26 10.63
CA GLU A 146 1.79 -3.04 11.99
C GLU A 146 0.78 -4.15 12.36
N ASN A 147 1.06 -4.88 13.44
CA ASN A 147 0.31 -6.09 13.80
C ASN A 147 -0.29 -6.03 15.22
N SER A 148 -0.25 -4.88 15.89
CA SER A 148 -0.83 -4.67 17.23
C SER A 148 -2.35 -4.75 17.27
N GLY A 149 -3.02 -4.78 16.11
CA GLY A 149 -4.48 -4.73 16.03
C GLY A 149 -5.05 -3.34 16.39
N GLN A 150 -4.23 -2.30 16.22
CA GLN A 150 -4.66 -0.92 16.46
C GLN A 150 -5.86 -0.56 15.59
N MET A 151 -6.85 0.09 16.21
CA MET A 151 -8.04 0.55 15.49
C MET A 151 -7.73 1.79 14.65
N ASN A 152 -8.23 1.81 13.41
CA ASN A 152 -8.38 3.03 12.63
C ASN A 152 -9.58 3.80 13.20
N GLY A 153 -9.32 4.83 14.01
CA GLY A 153 -10.36 5.52 14.79
C GLY A 153 -11.56 6.00 13.96
N PRO A 154 -11.33 6.73 12.84
CA PRO A 154 -12.41 7.17 11.96
C PRO A 154 -13.23 6.05 11.34
N LEU A 155 -12.59 4.98 10.83
CA LEU A 155 -13.33 3.83 10.26
C LEU A 155 -14.05 3.01 11.34
N ALA A 156 -13.41 2.78 12.48
CA ALA A 156 -14.02 2.10 13.62
C ALA A 156 -15.28 2.83 14.06
N LEU A 157 -15.23 4.16 14.21
CA LEU A 157 -16.38 4.96 14.59
C LEU A 157 -17.51 4.89 13.55
N LYS A 158 -17.19 4.92 12.24
CA LYS A 158 -18.19 4.72 11.16
C LYS A 158 -18.89 3.38 11.33
N TYR A 159 -18.15 2.29 11.43
CA TYR A 159 -18.73 0.95 11.50
C TYR A 159 -19.50 0.71 12.81
N ILE A 160 -19.01 1.25 13.93
CA ILE A 160 -19.71 1.17 15.22
C ILE A 160 -21.07 1.88 15.14
N ARG A 161 -21.15 3.06 14.52
CA ARG A 161 -22.42 3.77 14.34
C ARG A 161 -23.39 3.01 13.44
N GLN A 162 -22.89 2.29 12.44
CA GLN A 162 -23.71 1.47 11.54
C GLN A 162 -24.21 0.20 12.23
N GLU A 163 -23.37 -0.46 13.03
CA GLU A 163 -23.68 -1.73 13.67
C GLU A 163 -24.49 -1.55 14.97
N PHE A 164 -24.20 -0.50 15.73
CA PHE A 164 -24.79 -0.22 17.03
C PHE A 164 -25.48 1.15 17.06
N PRO A 165 -26.51 1.39 16.23
CA PRO A 165 -27.12 2.72 16.06
C PRO A 165 -27.72 3.30 17.36
N ASN A 166 -28.05 2.43 18.32
CA ASN A 166 -28.63 2.82 19.61
C ASN A 166 -27.58 3.25 20.65
N ILE A 167 -26.29 3.00 20.42
CA ILE A 167 -25.20 3.35 21.35
C ILE A 167 -24.50 4.62 20.86
N LYS A 168 -24.92 5.76 21.39
CA LYS A 168 -24.40 7.08 20.99
C LYS A 168 -23.14 7.48 21.79
N PRO A 169 -22.20 8.23 21.18
CA PRO A 169 -21.13 8.88 21.93
C PRO A 169 -21.69 9.68 23.12
N GLY A 170 -21.08 9.51 24.30
CA GLY A 170 -21.56 10.11 25.55
C GLY A 170 -22.57 9.26 26.35
N ASN A 171 -23.05 8.14 25.80
CA ASN A 171 -23.77 7.14 26.60
C ASN A 171 -22.76 6.39 27.51
N PRO A 172 -23.10 6.07 28.78
CA PRO A 172 -22.25 5.23 29.64
C PRO A 172 -21.84 3.89 29.02
N SER A 173 -22.64 3.35 28.10
CA SER A 173 -22.37 2.11 27.36
C SER A 173 -21.44 2.31 26.16
N PHE A 174 -21.07 3.54 25.82
CA PHE A 174 -20.17 3.85 24.71
C PHE A 174 -18.72 3.63 25.13
N ASP A 175 -18.23 2.43 24.87
CA ASP A 175 -16.80 2.09 24.95
C ASP A 175 -16.32 1.75 23.53
N LEU A 176 -15.52 2.65 22.96
CA LEU A 176 -15.05 2.53 21.59
C LEU A 176 -14.26 1.22 21.35
N LYS A 177 -13.42 0.82 22.30
CA LYS A 177 -12.57 -0.37 22.17
C LYS A 177 -13.43 -1.63 22.26
N LYS A 178 -14.33 -1.69 23.24
CA LYS A 178 -15.26 -2.83 23.40
C LYS A 178 -16.15 -2.99 22.18
N LEU A 179 -16.71 -1.89 21.67
CA LEU A 179 -17.57 -1.90 20.48
C LEU A 179 -16.79 -2.27 19.21
N PHE A 180 -15.55 -1.79 19.07
CA PHE A 180 -14.67 -2.19 17.96
C PHE A 180 -14.41 -3.69 17.95
N HIS A 181 -14.12 -4.30 19.10
CA HIS A 181 -13.92 -5.74 19.20
C HIS A 181 -15.21 -6.55 18.93
N ALA A 182 -16.38 -5.96 19.16
CA ALA A 182 -17.69 -6.55 18.88
C ALA A 182 -18.16 -6.38 17.43
N LEU A 183 -17.45 -5.63 16.58
CA LEU A 183 -17.79 -5.49 15.16
C LEU A 183 -17.72 -6.85 14.43
N PRO A 184 -18.56 -7.05 13.39
CA PRO A 184 -18.39 -8.16 12.45
C PRO A 184 -16.97 -8.22 11.89
N GLY A 185 -16.47 -9.44 11.66
CA GLY A 185 -15.07 -9.68 11.30
C GLY A 185 -14.58 -8.85 10.11
N GLU A 186 -15.41 -8.70 9.07
CA GLU A 186 -15.09 -7.91 7.89
C GLU A 186 -14.94 -6.41 8.19
N LYS A 187 -15.91 -5.82 8.90
CA LYS A 187 -15.86 -4.40 9.32
C LYS A 187 -14.68 -4.14 10.26
N ARG A 188 -14.42 -5.06 11.19
CA ARG A 188 -13.28 -4.98 12.10
C ARG A 188 -11.96 -5.03 11.33
N LYS A 189 -11.84 -5.93 10.35
CA LYS A 189 -10.66 -6.05 9.47
C LYS A 189 -10.41 -4.76 8.68
N LEU A 190 -11.45 -4.16 8.10
CA LEU A 190 -11.33 -2.89 7.36
C LEU A 190 -10.94 -1.71 8.27
N ALA A 191 -11.36 -1.72 9.54
CA ALA A 191 -11.02 -0.71 10.53
C ALA A 191 -9.81 -1.07 11.42
N THR A 192 -9.04 -2.10 11.06
CA THR A 192 -7.76 -2.41 11.71
C THR A 192 -6.63 -1.83 10.88
N ILE A 193 -5.72 -1.11 11.53
CA ILE A 193 -4.48 -0.63 10.91
C ILE A 193 -3.56 -1.83 10.71
N THR A 194 -3.01 -1.98 9.51
CA THR A 194 -2.04 -3.03 9.17
C THR A 194 -0.67 -2.47 8.81
N SER A 195 -0.54 -1.15 8.77
CA SER A 195 0.70 -0.47 8.42
C SER A 195 0.87 0.88 9.10
N ASN A 196 2.13 1.26 9.33
CA ASN A 196 2.51 2.60 9.71
C ASN A 196 3.28 3.28 8.56
N PRO A 197 2.87 4.48 8.15
CA PRO A 197 3.69 5.32 7.28
C PRO A 197 5.00 5.69 7.96
N VAL A 198 6.11 5.45 7.27
CA VAL A 198 7.47 5.79 7.70
C VAL A 198 8.17 6.62 6.63
N LYS A 199 9.35 7.16 6.95
CA LYS A 199 10.16 7.85 5.94
C LYS A 199 10.71 6.85 4.93
N GLU A 200 10.89 7.30 3.69
CA GLU A 200 11.55 6.52 2.63
C GLU A 200 12.89 5.93 3.08
N SER A 201 13.72 6.73 3.74
CA SER A 201 15.05 6.34 4.23
C SER A 201 15.01 5.28 5.35
N GLU A 202 13.84 5.01 5.95
CA GLU A 202 13.67 3.92 6.90
C GLU A 202 13.34 2.58 6.25
N ILE A 203 12.99 2.59 4.96
CA ILE A 203 12.75 1.41 4.13
C ILE A 203 13.95 1.16 3.21
N PHE A 204 14.49 2.22 2.63
CA PHE A 204 15.54 2.17 1.63
C PHE A 204 16.83 2.74 2.19
N SER A 205 17.74 1.83 2.51
CA SER A 205 19.12 2.13 2.90
C SER A 205 20.03 1.19 2.14
N TYR A 206 20.78 1.76 1.20
CA TYR A 206 21.54 1.00 0.22
C TYR A 206 23.03 1.02 0.52
N THR A 207 23.67 -0.10 0.22
CA THR A 207 25.13 -0.23 0.11
C THR A 207 25.66 0.51 -1.12
N SER A 208 26.98 0.67 -1.20
CA SER A 208 27.61 1.31 -2.37
C SER A 208 27.35 0.54 -3.67
N ASP A 209 27.27 -0.79 -3.61
CA ASP A 209 27.05 -1.65 -4.78
C ASP A 209 25.62 -1.53 -5.30
N GLU A 210 24.63 -1.55 -4.40
CA GLU A 210 23.21 -1.35 -4.76
C GLU A 210 22.98 0.05 -5.35
N LEU A 211 23.66 1.08 -4.81
CA LEU A 211 23.64 2.43 -5.39
C LEU A 211 24.27 2.47 -6.79
N ALA A 212 25.32 1.68 -7.03
CA ALA A 212 25.93 1.59 -8.36
C ALA A 212 24.97 0.97 -9.38
N GLU A 213 24.24 -0.09 -8.99
CA GLU A 213 23.21 -0.69 -9.84
C GLU A 213 22.06 0.27 -10.14
N ILE A 214 21.57 1.02 -9.14
CA ILE A 214 20.54 2.05 -9.38
C ILE A 214 21.05 3.10 -10.37
N LYS A 215 22.29 3.58 -10.22
CA LYS A 215 22.89 4.59 -11.12
C LYS A 215 23.02 4.07 -12.54
N LYS A 216 23.52 2.85 -12.72
CA LYS A 216 23.62 2.19 -14.03
C LYS A 216 22.28 2.18 -14.74
N HIS A 217 21.20 1.83 -14.04
CA HIS A 217 19.86 1.79 -14.61
C HIS A 217 19.21 3.16 -14.78
N LYS A 218 19.49 4.16 -13.92
CA LYS A 218 19.06 5.54 -14.16
C LYS A 218 19.71 6.14 -15.42
N LEU A 219 20.97 5.81 -15.69
CA LEU A 219 21.74 6.31 -16.83
C LEU A 219 21.45 5.57 -18.14
N ALA A 220 21.10 4.28 -18.07
CA ALA A 220 20.71 3.48 -19.25
C ALA A 220 19.33 3.84 -19.84
N VAL A 221 18.64 4.84 -19.27
CA VAL A 221 17.36 5.35 -19.78
C VAL A 221 17.55 6.61 -20.65
N PHE A 222 18.80 6.96 -20.99
CA PHE A 222 19.15 7.99 -21.97
C PHE A 222 19.65 7.38 -23.28
#